data_AF-A0A6P2YJE1-F1
#
_entry.id   AF-A0A6P2YJE1-F1
#
_cell.length_a   1.000
_cell.length_b   1.000
_cell.length_c   1.000
_cell.angle_alpha   90.00
_cell.angle_beta   90.00
_cell.angle_gamma   90.00
#
_symmetry.space_group_name_H-M   'P 1'
#
loop_
_entity.id
_entity.type
_entity.pdbx_description
1 polymer ?
#
loop_
_entity_poly.entity_id
_entity_poly.type
_entity_poly.pdbx_seq_one_letter_code
_entity_poly.pdbx_strand_id
1 'polypeptide(L)'
;MNDPQAQQYVFDVVVVGSGAGALLAACRAADRGLSVVVIEKTALYGGTSAVSGGGIWVPCNHHIAELGATDSREAARGYIEACVAGESTPEKIDTYLDRAPEMLRYLESKTPVRYQSLPKYADYFQKVPGAMPGYRALDPMPFDGGLLGDELDRLRPASPGTLIGGRVAVTSKEAHTLFSRGPGFMKLAIAQFGRYWLDFGMRRRTRRDRRLTLGNALIGGLRRALLDRNVPVWLDTPMRDLLDVDGRVTGVCAQRFGQPVTIAARRGVILGAGGFERNQPMRERYLPQPTQAQWSATPPANTGDAIAEGHRLGGALALMAHVWGAPTVGVAGEEKQRALFVERNLPGCVIVNGLGRRFVNEAAPYSEFVPAMYRDHARTGASVPAWMVFDARFRRKYPCGPIMPASMMPDSRIPAAFRDVIVKADTIDALAARIGVDAAGLHDTLRDMARYAATGIDEAFGKGDNLFDTYYGDPQNKPNPCLGPVDQAPFYAVRIDAGDIGTKGGLVTDVHARVLRADGEPIDGLYAIGNTSASMMGASYPGAGSTLGPAMTFGYLAADHLAARAADAGGRPARPSTTELDGVRS
;
A
#
# COMPACT_ATOMS: atom_id res chain seq x y z
N MET A 1 30.83 15.23 -1.42
CA MET A 1 31.86 15.74 -2.37
C MET A 1 31.12 16.18 -3.62
N ASN A 2 31.22 17.46 -4.02
CA ASN A 2 30.68 17.94 -5.29
C ASN A 2 31.56 17.40 -6.42
N ASP A 3 30.99 16.63 -7.34
CA ASP A 3 31.64 16.28 -8.60
C ASP A 3 31.64 17.54 -9.49
N PRO A 4 32.80 18.14 -9.80
CA PRO A 4 32.88 19.37 -10.60
C PRO A 4 32.36 19.22 -12.03
N GLN A 5 32.10 17.99 -12.51
CA GLN A 5 31.49 17.73 -13.81
C GLN A 5 29.96 17.52 -13.76
N ALA A 6 29.35 17.48 -12.56
CA ALA A 6 27.91 17.27 -12.44
C ALA A 6 27.12 18.51 -12.89
N GLN A 7 26.06 18.28 -13.69
CA GLN A 7 25.15 19.36 -14.08
C GLN A 7 24.40 19.88 -12.85
N GLN A 8 24.35 21.21 -12.70
CA GLN A 8 23.76 21.86 -11.54
C GLN A 8 22.37 22.42 -11.83
N TYR A 9 21.45 22.19 -10.90
CA TYR A 9 20.09 22.72 -10.94
C TYR A 9 19.72 23.30 -9.57
N VAL A 10 18.80 24.27 -9.54
CA VAL A 10 18.38 24.92 -8.29
C VAL A 10 16.86 25.05 -8.22
N PHE A 11 16.29 24.50 -7.15
CA PHE A 11 14.87 24.63 -6.79
C PHE A 11 14.74 25.09 -5.34
N ASP A 12 13.55 25.53 -4.94
CA ASP A 12 13.28 25.81 -3.53
C ASP A 12 13.12 24.50 -2.74
N VAL A 13 12.41 23.53 -3.33
CA VAL A 13 12.15 22.23 -2.72
C VAL A 13 12.51 21.11 -3.69
N VAL A 14 13.26 20.13 -3.21
CA VAL A 14 13.47 18.85 -3.92
C VAL A 14 12.66 17.78 -3.20
N VAL A 15 11.81 17.09 -3.94
CA VAL A 15 11.03 15.95 -3.42
C VAL A 15 11.58 14.67 -4.02
N VAL A 16 11.99 13.73 -3.17
CA VAL A 16 12.57 12.45 -3.58
C VAL A 16 11.52 11.35 -3.48
N GLY A 17 11.20 10.72 -4.61
CA GLY A 17 10.16 9.71 -4.75
C GLY A 17 8.86 10.28 -5.34
N SER A 18 8.09 9.42 -6.00
CA SER A 18 6.85 9.80 -6.70
C SER A 18 5.58 9.10 -6.16
N GLY A 19 5.60 8.65 -4.90
CA GLY A 19 4.42 8.12 -4.22
C GLY A 19 3.39 9.21 -3.88
N ALA A 20 2.21 8.82 -3.39
CA ALA A 20 1.08 9.75 -3.18
C ALA A 20 1.43 10.93 -2.26
N GLY A 21 2.11 10.66 -1.13
CA GLY A 21 2.55 11.71 -0.21
C GLY A 21 3.54 12.69 -0.84
N ALA A 22 4.48 12.18 -1.64
CA ALA A 22 5.49 12.99 -2.32
C ALA A 22 4.86 13.89 -3.40
N LEU A 23 3.99 13.34 -4.25
CA LEU A 23 3.31 14.13 -5.28
C LEU A 23 2.37 15.18 -4.67
N LEU A 24 1.68 14.86 -3.56
CA LEU A 24 0.85 15.83 -2.86
C LEU A 24 1.69 16.93 -2.20
N ALA A 25 2.82 16.58 -1.55
CA ALA A 25 3.75 17.55 -0.99
C ALA A 25 4.26 18.51 -2.07
N ALA A 26 4.59 18.00 -3.26
CA ALA A 26 5.01 18.82 -4.39
C ALA A 26 3.88 19.75 -4.89
N CYS A 27 2.63 19.25 -5.01
CA CYS A 27 1.48 20.09 -5.34
C CYS A 27 1.32 21.22 -4.33
N ARG A 28 1.42 20.89 -3.03
CA ARG A 28 1.23 21.83 -1.95
C ARG A 28 2.33 22.88 -1.91
N ALA A 29 3.59 22.48 -2.04
CA ALA A 29 4.73 23.40 -2.07
C ALA A 29 4.62 24.38 -3.26
N ALA A 30 4.21 23.90 -4.44
CA ALA A 30 3.97 24.75 -5.60
C ALA A 30 2.80 25.73 -5.38
N ASP A 31 1.70 25.29 -4.76
CA ASP A 31 0.57 26.18 -4.39
C ASP A 31 0.97 27.24 -3.35
N ARG A 32 2.04 26.99 -2.59
CA ARG A 32 2.64 27.96 -1.67
C ARG A 32 3.68 28.88 -2.35
N GLY A 33 3.83 28.79 -3.67
CA GLY A 33 4.72 29.66 -4.46
C GLY A 33 6.18 29.23 -4.48
N LEU A 34 6.50 28.00 -4.06
CA LEU A 34 7.86 27.46 -4.12
C LEU A 34 8.11 26.80 -5.49
N SER A 35 9.33 26.96 -6.02
CA SER A 35 9.81 26.15 -7.14
C SER A 35 10.15 24.74 -6.67
N VAL A 36 9.63 23.72 -7.37
CA VAL A 36 9.72 22.32 -6.92
C VAL A 36 10.20 21.43 -8.07
N VAL A 37 11.02 20.43 -7.74
CA VAL A 37 11.28 19.27 -8.60
C VAL A 37 11.00 17.99 -7.84
N VAL A 38 10.35 17.04 -8.50
CA VAL A 38 10.23 15.65 -8.01
C VAL A 38 11.22 14.78 -8.76
N ILE A 39 12.02 13.98 -8.06
CA ILE A 39 12.90 12.98 -8.68
C ILE A 39 12.43 11.57 -8.35
N GLU A 40 12.38 10.70 -9.36
CA GLU A 40 11.92 9.32 -9.26
C GLU A 40 13.01 8.39 -9.79
N LYS A 41 13.33 7.37 -8.99
CA LYS A 41 14.41 6.41 -9.28
C LYS A 41 14.16 5.63 -10.57
N THR A 42 12.91 5.31 -10.88
CA THR A 42 12.55 4.45 -12.00
C THR A 42 12.06 5.23 -13.23
N ALA A 43 11.92 4.53 -14.35
CA ALA A 43 11.26 5.06 -15.55
C ALA A 43 9.73 5.28 -15.40
N LEU A 44 9.15 4.93 -14.24
CA LEU A 44 7.70 5.00 -14.01
C LEU A 44 7.35 5.65 -12.68
N TYR A 45 6.53 6.69 -12.70
CA TYR A 45 6.09 7.35 -11.47
C TYR A 45 4.99 6.58 -10.73
N GLY A 46 4.88 6.82 -9.42
CA GLY A 46 3.79 6.36 -8.57
C GLY A 46 4.17 5.33 -7.50
N GLY A 47 5.31 4.63 -7.67
CA GLY A 47 5.79 3.62 -6.72
C GLY A 47 4.73 2.62 -6.25
N THR A 48 4.80 2.21 -4.97
CA THR A 48 3.81 1.32 -4.36
C THR A 48 2.40 1.93 -4.33
N SER A 49 2.29 3.25 -4.22
CA SER A 49 0.99 3.94 -4.23
C SER A 49 0.21 3.68 -5.50
N ALA A 50 0.84 3.64 -6.68
CA ALA A 50 0.15 3.38 -7.96
C ALA A 50 -0.42 1.95 -8.08
N VAL A 51 0.19 0.95 -7.43
CA VAL A 51 -0.26 -0.46 -7.46
C VAL A 51 -1.17 -0.83 -6.28
N SER A 52 -1.44 0.12 -5.38
CA SER A 52 -2.28 -0.05 -4.19
C SER A 52 -3.78 0.08 -4.47
N GLY A 53 -4.61 -0.13 -3.44
CA GLY A 53 -6.02 0.25 -3.43
C GLY A 53 -6.25 1.77 -3.53
N GLY A 54 -5.23 2.59 -3.27
CA GLY A 54 -5.34 4.05 -3.27
C GLY A 54 -6.15 4.62 -2.11
N GLY A 55 -6.65 3.77 -1.21
CA GLY A 55 -7.45 4.21 -0.08
C GLY A 55 -6.64 4.94 0.99
N ILE A 56 -7.29 5.88 1.67
CA ILE A 56 -6.75 6.64 2.81
C ILE A 56 -7.65 6.45 4.02
N TRP A 57 -7.08 6.55 5.22
CA TRP A 57 -7.82 6.46 6.46
C TRP A 57 -7.85 7.81 7.16
N VAL A 58 -8.97 8.54 7.12
CA VAL A 58 -9.09 9.90 7.67
C VAL A 58 -10.27 9.95 8.64
N PRO A 59 -10.02 9.99 9.96
CA PRO A 59 -11.05 10.23 10.96
C PRO A 59 -11.71 11.58 10.77
N CYS A 60 -12.95 11.73 11.22
CA CYS A 60 -13.67 13.01 11.20
C CYS A 60 -13.68 13.70 9.81
N ASN A 61 -13.63 12.92 8.73
CA ASN A 61 -13.67 13.46 7.37
C ASN A 61 -15.06 14.02 7.03
N HIS A 62 -15.12 15.00 6.12
CA HIS A 62 -16.38 15.69 5.79
C HIS A 62 -17.42 14.78 5.13
N HIS A 63 -17.02 13.70 4.46
CA HIS A 63 -17.95 12.76 3.83
C HIS A 63 -18.76 11.92 4.84
N ILE A 64 -18.30 11.78 6.09
CA ILE A 64 -19.06 11.04 7.12
C ILE A 64 -20.43 11.70 7.34
N ALA A 65 -20.45 13.03 7.48
CA ALA A 65 -21.67 13.81 7.66
C ALA A 65 -22.55 13.80 6.41
N GLU A 66 -21.96 13.85 5.21
CA GLU A 66 -22.70 13.75 3.93
C GLU A 66 -23.46 12.42 3.79
N LEU A 67 -22.97 11.37 4.46
CA LEU A 67 -23.58 10.03 4.50
C LEU A 67 -24.54 9.84 5.70
N GLY A 68 -24.80 10.90 6.48
CA GLY A 68 -25.70 10.85 7.64
C GLY A 68 -25.12 10.12 8.86
N ALA A 69 -23.81 9.92 8.91
CA ALA A 69 -23.11 9.34 10.04
C ALA A 69 -22.35 10.41 10.84
N THR A 70 -21.84 10.04 12.01
CA THR A 70 -21.01 10.91 12.86
C THR A 70 -19.75 10.17 13.31
N ASP A 71 -18.67 10.93 13.50
CA ASP A 71 -17.41 10.50 14.09
C ASP A 71 -16.92 11.64 15.00
N SER A 72 -16.24 11.32 16.09
CA SER A 72 -15.72 12.32 17.02
C SER A 72 -14.21 12.21 17.16
N ARG A 73 -13.58 13.35 17.42
CA ARG A 73 -12.14 13.44 17.64
C ARG A 73 -11.72 12.56 18.81
N GLU A 74 -12.51 12.54 19.88
CA GLU A 74 -12.25 11.76 21.10
C GLU A 74 -12.28 10.26 20.82
N ALA A 75 -13.29 9.79 20.07
CA ALA A 75 -13.40 8.37 19.70
C ALA A 75 -12.24 7.95 18.79
N ALA A 76 -11.92 8.77 17.78
CA ALA A 76 -10.81 8.51 16.88
C ALA A 76 -9.46 8.51 17.61
N ARG A 77 -9.26 9.46 18.54
CA ARG A 77 -8.05 9.55 19.36
C ARG A 77 -7.87 8.33 20.25
N GLY A 78 -8.90 7.95 21.00
CA GLY A 78 -8.86 6.76 21.85
C GLY A 78 -8.59 5.49 21.05
N TYR A 79 -9.16 5.37 19.84
CA TYR A 79 -8.90 4.25 18.95
C TYR A 79 -7.44 4.18 18.49
N ILE A 80 -6.89 5.31 18.00
CA ILE A 80 -5.49 5.36 17.54
C ILE A 80 -4.55 5.07 18.70
N GLU A 81 -4.72 5.69 19.86
CA GLU A 81 -3.84 5.48 21.02
C GLU A 81 -3.80 4.02 21.47
N ALA A 82 -4.97 3.37 21.54
CA ALA A 82 -5.05 1.97 21.88
C ALA A 82 -4.39 1.08 20.81
N CYS A 83 -4.48 1.44 19.52
CA CYS A 83 -3.82 0.71 18.44
C CYS A 83 -2.30 0.87 18.46
N VAL A 84 -1.79 2.09 18.67
CA VAL A 84 -0.34 2.37 18.60
C VAL A 84 0.41 2.04 19.89
N ALA A 85 -0.31 1.85 21.00
CA ALA A 85 0.23 1.38 22.28
C ALA A 85 1.50 2.14 22.76
N GLY A 86 1.53 3.46 22.58
CA GLY A 86 2.64 4.33 23.00
C GLY A 86 3.80 4.45 22.01
N GLU A 87 3.74 3.80 20.85
CA GLU A 87 4.79 3.88 19.82
C GLU A 87 4.72 5.13 18.93
N SER A 88 3.76 6.03 19.19
CA SER A 88 3.67 7.36 18.59
C SER A 88 3.41 8.39 19.69
N THR A 89 3.91 9.61 19.49
CA THR A 89 3.70 10.68 20.46
C THR A 89 2.26 11.22 20.40
N PRO A 90 1.70 11.67 21.54
CA PRO A 90 0.37 12.28 21.59
C PRO A 90 0.22 13.44 20.60
N GLU A 91 1.24 14.30 20.49
CA GLU A 91 1.23 15.49 19.63
C GLU A 91 1.12 15.11 18.15
N LYS A 92 1.76 14.02 17.75
CA LYS A 92 1.72 13.53 16.36
C LYS A 92 0.36 12.91 16.03
N ILE A 93 -0.26 12.21 16.99
CA ILE A 93 -1.63 11.69 16.86
C ILE A 93 -2.63 12.84 16.75
N ASP A 94 -2.55 13.80 17.67
CA ASP A 94 -3.42 14.98 17.69
C ASP A 94 -3.27 15.79 16.39
N THR A 95 -2.04 16.02 15.94
CA THR A 95 -1.77 16.66 14.65
C THR A 95 -2.41 15.88 13.50
N TYR A 96 -2.33 14.54 13.48
CA TYR A 96 -2.94 13.77 12.41
C TYR A 96 -4.46 13.91 12.39
N LEU A 97 -5.11 13.81 13.55
CA LEU A 97 -6.56 13.97 13.69
C LEU A 97 -7.05 15.33 13.20
N ASP A 98 -6.30 16.38 13.51
CA ASP A 98 -6.70 17.75 13.16
C ASP A 98 -6.39 18.07 11.68
N ARG A 99 -5.24 17.60 11.18
CA ARG A 99 -4.73 18.01 9.85
C ARG A 99 -5.12 17.07 8.72
N ALA A 100 -5.46 15.81 8.98
CA ALA A 100 -5.86 14.89 7.90
C ALA A 100 -7.18 15.28 7.21
N PRO A 101 -8.23 15.72 7.91
CA PRO A 101 -9.44 16.26 7.27
C PRO A 101 -9.17 17.52 6.44
N GLU A 102 -8.27 18.40 6.89
CA GLU A 102 -7.85 19.57 6.10
C GLU A 102 -7.11 19.18 4.83
N MET A 103 -6.19 18.21 4.93
CA MET A 103 -5.45 17.68 3.80
C MET A 103 -6.42 17.09 2.77
N LEU A 104 -7.43 16.33 3.21
CA LEU A 104 -8.45 15.77 2.31
C LEU A 104 -9.23 16.88 1.58
N ARG A 105 -9.71 17.90 2.30
CA ARG A 105 -10.38 19.06 1.67
C ARG A 105 -9.48 19.80 0.67
N TYR A 106 -8.21 19.98 1.00
CA TYR A 106 -7.23 20.57 0.08
C TYR A 106 -7.06 19.71 -1.17
N LEU A 107 -6.86 18.40 -1.01
CA LEU A 107 -6.69 17.46 -2.11
C LEU A 107 -7.86 17.55 -3.09
N GLU A 108 -9.09 17.52 -2.59
CA GLU A 108 -10.29 17.55 -3.44
C GLU A 108 -10.56 18.94 -4.06
N SER A 109 -10.19 20.02 -3.38
CA SER A 109 -10.41 21.38 -3.90
C SER A 109 -9.32 21.85 -4.87
N LYS A 110 -8.10 21.32 -4.76
CA LYS A 110 -6.92 21.81 -5.52
C LYS A 110 -6.35 20.81 -6.51
N THR A 111 -6.87 19.59 -6.54
CA THR A 111 -6.47 18.56 -7.52
C THR A 111 -7.71 17.92 -8.15
N PRO A 112 -7.56 17.18 -9.26
CA PRO A 112 -8.64 16.35 -9.82
C PRO A 112 -9.01 15.11 -9.00
N VAL A 113 -8.27 14.79 -7.93
CA VAL A 113 -8.54 13.61 -7.10
C VAL A 113 -9.82 13.84 -6.29
N ARG A 114 -10.71 12.85 -6.25
CA ARG A 114 -11.91 12.84 -5.42
C ARG A 114 -11.97 11.55 -4.63
N TYR A 115 -12.48 11.59 -3.42
CA TYR A 115 -12.67 10.42 -2.58
C TYR A 115 -14.16 10.19 -2.29
N GLN A 116 -14.45 8.98 -1.85
CA GLN A 116 -15.71 8.62 -1.22
C GLN A 116 -15.40 7.87 0.07
N SER A 117 -16.12 8.19 1.14
CA SER A 117 -16.08 7.41 2.37
C SER A 117 -16.76 6.05 2.18
N LEU A 118 -16.27 5.01 2.88
CA LEU A 118 -16.75 3.63 2.77
C LEU A 118 -17.57 3.21 4.01
N PRO A 119 -18.92 3.28 3.99
CA PRO A 119 -19.78 3.04 5.17
C PRO A 119 -19.66 1.67 5.82
N LYS A 120 -19.14 0.68 5.08
CA LYS A 120 -19.09 -0.72 5.52
C LYS A 120 -17.66 -1.26 5.66
N TYR A 121 -16.64 -0.45 5.38
CA TYR A 121 -15.25 -0.88 5.53
C TYR A 121 -14.77 -0.50 6.93
N ALA A 122 -14.99 -1.43 7.86
CA ALA A 122 -14.72 -1.23 9.27
C ALA A 122 -13.24 -1.00 9.59
N ASP A 123 -13.01 -0.29 10.69
CA ASP A 123 -11.70 -0.25 11.34
C ASP A 123 -11.22 -1.67 11.67
N TYR A 124 -9.92 -1.91 11.67
CA TYR A 124 -9.38 -3.27 11.73
C TYR A 124 -9.53 -3.92 13.12
N PHE A 125 -9.51 -3.13 14.19
CA PHE A 125 -9.59 -3.64 15.57
C PHE A 125 -10.94 -3.31 16.21
N GLN A 126 -11.98 -4.05 15.80
CA GLN A 126 -13.38 -3.78 16.18
C GLN A 126 -13.69 -3.88 17.69
N LYS A 127 -12.82 -4.52 18.48
CA LYS A 127 -12.99 -4.65 19.94
C LYS A 127 -12.34 -3.50 20.73
N VAL A 128 -11.61 -2.61 20.05
CA VAL A 128 -10.92 -1.47 20.67
C VAL A 128 -11.91 -0.30 20.83
N PRO A 129 -11.94 0.38 22.00
CA PRO A 129 -12.77 1.57 22.19
C PRO A 129 -12.54 2.63 21.10
N GLY A 130 -13.62 3.20 20.58
CA GLY A 130 -13.57 4.20 19.51
C GLY A 130 -13.44 3.64 18.09
N ALA A 131 -13.35 2.31 17.92
CA ALA A 131 -13.42 1.68 16.61
C ALA A 131 -14.76 1.97 15.92
N MET A 132 -14.73 2.17 14.60
CA MET A 132 -15.93 2.39 13.81
C MET A 132 -16.25 1.21 12.88
N PRO A 133 -17.55 0.94 12.62
CA PRO A 133 -17.97 -0.09 11.68
C PRO A 133 -17.74 0.29 10.21
N GLY A 134 -17.28 1.52 9.94
CA GLY A 134 -17.02 2.03 8.60
C GLY A 134 -16.60 3.50 8.59
N TYR A 135 -16.68 4.13 7.43
CA TYR A 135 -16.60 5.58 7.17
C TYR A 135 -15.21 6.24 7.23
N ARG A 136 -14.29 5.77 8.07
CA ARG A 136 -12.94 6.36 8.18
C ARG A 136 -12.03 5.97 7.03
N ALA A 137 -12.25 4.80 6.42
CA ALA A 137 -11.63 4.42 5.16
C ALA A 137 -12.32 5.12 3.98
N LEU A 138 -11.53 5.70 3.09
CA LEU A 138 -11.99 6.35 1.87
C LEU A 138 -11.29 5.75 0.65
N ASP A 139 -12.02 5.62 -0.46
CA ASP A 139 -11.49 5.18 -1.75
C ASP A 139 -11.45 6.32 -2.76
N PRO A 140 -10.42 6.40 -3.62
CA PRO A 140 -10.39 7.36 -4.70
C PRO A 140 -11.43 7.01 -5.75
N MET A 141 -12.17 8.03 -6.19
CA MET A 141 -13.07 7.92 -7.33
C MET A 141 -12.28 7.71 -8.63
N PRO A 142 -12.88 7.05 -9.65
CA PRO A 142 -12.23 6.85 -10.93
C PRO A 142 -11.76 8.16 -11.56
N PHE A 143 -10.59 8.12 -12.21
CA PHE A 143 -9.99 9.25 -12.91
C PHE A 143 -9.83 8.95 -14.40
N ASP A 144 -10.06 9.93 -15.27
CA ASP A 144 -9.82 9.79 -16.71
C ASP A 144 -8.33 9.98 -17.04
N GLY A 145 -7.62 8.88 -17.24
CA GLY A 145 -6.23 8.84 -17.64
C GLY A 145 -5.96 9.47 -19.01
N GLY A 146 -6.98 9.71 -19.84
CA GLY A 146 -6.83 10.49 -21.07
C GLY A 146 -6.33 11.92 -20.82
N LEU A 147 -6.61 12.49 -19.63
CA LEU A 147 -6.16 13.82 -19.22
C LEU A 147 -4.64 13.91 -18.96
N LEU A 148 -3.93 12.77 -18.93
CA LEU A 148 -2.48 12.72 -18.75
C LEU A 148 -1.70 12.81 -20.07
N GLY A 149 -2.35 12.67 -21.23
CA GLY A 149 -1.64 12.64 -22.50
C GLY A 149 -0.58 11.53 -22.51
N ASP A 150 0.67 11.85 -22.83
CA ASP A 150 1.80 10.90 -22.89
C ASP A 150 2.27 10.43 -21.51
N GLU A 151 1.98 11.20 -20.45
CA GLU A 151 2.33 10.80 -19.09
C GLU A 151 1.59 9.56 -18.61
N LEU A 152 0.47 9.19 -19.26
CA LEU A 152 -0.22 7.93 -18.98
C LEU A 152 0.70 6.71 -19.18
N ASP A 153 1.61 6.75 -20.14
CA ASP A 153 2.52 5.62 -20.42
C ASP A 153 3.68 5.57 -19.41
N ARG A 154 3.94 6.68 -18.71
CA ARG A 154 4.94 6.81 -17.63
C ARG A 154 4.36 6.55 -16.23
N LEU A 155 3.04 6.43 -16.10
CA LEU A 155 2.42 5.99 -14.84
C LEU A 155 2.67 4.51 -14.62
N ARG A 156 3.13 4.10 -13.43
CA ARG A 156 3.23 2.69 -13.09
C ARG A 156 1.87 1.97 -13.28
N PRO A 157 1.81 0.85 -14.02
CA PRO A 157 0.58 0.11 -14.24
C PRO A 157 -0.07 -0.34 -12.93
N ALA A 158 -1.39 -0.51 -12.95
CA ALA A 158 -2.10 -1.11 -11.82
C ALA A 158 -1.63 -2.56 -11.57
N SER A 159 -1.77 -3.02 -10.34
CA SER A 159 -1.47 -4.42 -10.02
C SER A 159 -2.37 -5.36 -10.85
N PRO A 160 -1.83 -6.41 -11.49
CA PRO A 160 -2.66 -7.31 -12.31
C PRO A 160 -3.86 -7.91 -11.56
N GLY A 161 -3.72 -8.15 -10.25
CA GLY A 161 -4.78 -8.66 -9.38
C GLY A 161 -5.96 -7.70 -9.17
N THR A 162 -5.83 -6.41 -9.50
CA THR A 162 -6.91 -5.42 -9.38
C THR A 162 -7.64 -5.16 -10.71
N LEU A 163 -7.26 -5.88 -11.78
CA LEU A 163 -7.83 -5.72 -13.11
C LEU A 163 -8.63 -6.95 -13.52
N ILE A 164 -9.83 -6.75 -14.05
CA ILE A 164 -10.63 -7.85 -14.60
C ILE A 164 -10.03 -8.27 -15.93
N GLY A 165 -9.72 -9.56 -16.05
CA GLY A 165 -9.07 -10.12 -17.24
C GLY A 165 -7.70 -9.48 -17.54
N GLY A 166 -7.04 -8.93 -16.51
CA GLY A 166 -5.77 -8.22 -16.64
C GLY A 166 -5.85 -6.91 -17.43
N ARG A 167 -7.06 -6.37 -17.68
CA ARG A 167 -7.25 -5.22 -18.57
C ARG A 167 -8.21 -4.17 -18.04
N VAL A 168 -9.37 -4.57 -17.52
CA VAL A 168 -10.46 -3.65 -17.20
C VAL A 168 -10.35 -3.20 -15.74
N ALA A 169 -10.25 -1.89 -15.54
CA ALA A 169 -10.13 -1.30 -14.22
C ALA A 169 -11.49 -1.13 -13.53
N VAL A 170 -11.55 -1.52 -12.26
CA VAL A 170 -12.75 -1.42 -11.41
C VAL A 170 -12.43 -0.79 -10.06
N THR A 171 -13.44 -0.18 -9.44
CA THR A 171 -13.35 0.30 -8.04
C THR A 171 -13.46 -0.86 -7.07
N SER A 172 -13.09 -0.66 -5.80
CA SER A 172 -13.24 -1.69 -4.76
C SER A 172 -14.70 -2.13 -4.60
N LYS A 173 -15.65 -1.18 -4.69
CA LYS A 173 -17.10 -1.44 -4.65
C LYS A 173 -17.55 -2.31 -5.83
N GLU A 174 -17.14 -1.97 -7.05
CA GLU A 174 -17.44 -2.73 -8.26
C GLU A 174 -16.84 -4.14 -8.19
N ALA A 175 -15.57 -4.25 -7.74
CA ALA A 175 -14.89 -5.52 -7.54
C ALA A 175 -15.64 -6.38 -6.53
N HIS A 176 -16.06 -5.82 -5.39
CA HIS A 176 -16.84 -6.52 -4.38
C HIS A 176 -18.17 -7.06 -4.95
N THR A 177 -18.92 -6.26 -5.72
CA THR A 177 -20.15 -6.73 -6.39
C THR A 177 -19.88 -7.86 -7.39
N LEU A 178 -18.79 -7.80 -8.14
CA LEU A 178 -18.43 -8.82 -9.12
C LEU A 178 -17.95 -10.12 -8.45
N PHE A 179 -17.14 -10.02 -7.38
CA PHE A 179 -16.64 -11.18 -6.64
C PHE A 179 -17.76 -11.89 -5.86
N SER A 180 -18.63 -11.14 -5.18
CA SER A 180 -19.76 -11.68 -4.44
C SER A 180 -20.91 -12.19 -5.32
N ARG A 181 -20.85 -11.95 -6.65
CA ARG A 181 -21.97 -12.16 -7.59
C ARG A 181 -23.27 -11.52 -7.10
N GLY A 182 -23.16 -10.34 -6.49
CA GLY A 182 -24.30 -9.60 -5.98
C GLY A 182 -25.29 -9.20 -7.07
N PRO A 183 -26.49 -8.72 -6.70
CA PRO A 183 -27.49 -8.27 -7.66
C PRO A 183 -26.92 -7.29 -8.71
N GLY A 184 -27.14 -7.59 -10.00
CA GLY A 184 -26.67 -6.76 -11.10
C GLY A 184 -25.23 -7.01 -11.58
N PHE A 185 -24.52 -8.01 -11.04
CA PHE A 185 -23.12 -8.28 -11.42
C PHE A 185 -22.93 -8.50 -12.94
N MET A 186 -23.84 -9.19 -13.63
CA MET A 186 -23.76 -9.40 -15.08
C MET A 186 -23.87 -8.10 -15.87
N LYS A 187 -24.80 -7.23 -15.48
CA LYS A 187 -24.97 -5.91 -16.10
C LYS A 187 -23.72 -5.05 -15.89
N LEU A 188 -23.16 -5.07 -14.69
CA LEU A 188 -21.91 -4.38 -14.38
C LEU A 188 -20.74 -4.92 -15.22
N ALA A 189 -20.59 -6.25 -15.32
CA ALA A 189 -19.55 -6.86 -16.13
C ALA A 189 -19.66 -6.43 -17.61
N ILE A 190 -20.85 -6.53 -18.21
CA ILE A 190 -21.09 -6.11 -19.60
C ILE A 190 -20.78 -4.63 -19.78
N ALA A 191 -21.23 -3.77 -18.86
CA ALA A 191 -20.95 -2.34 -18.92
C ALA A 191 -19.45 -2.03 -18.88
N GLN A 192 -18.70 -2.67 -17.97
CA GLN A 192 -17.27 -2.41 -17.80
C GLN A 192 -16.44 -2.91 -18.99
N PHE A 193 -16.74 -4.11 -19.51
CA PHE A 193 -16.10 -4.60 -20.73
C PHE A 193 -16.48 -3.79 -21.97
N GLY A 194 -17.77 -3.44 -22.11
CA GLY A 194 -18.26 -2.60 -23.20
C GLY A 194 -17.55 -1.24 -23.22
N ARG A 195 -17.48 -0.56 -22.07
CA ARG A 195 -16.74 0.69 -21.91
C ARG A 195 -15.28 0.57 -22.35
N TYR A 196 -14.60 -0.52 -21.95
CA TYR A 196 -13.20 -0.75 -22.31
C TYR A 196 -13.00 -0.99 -23.82
N TRP A 197 -13.81 -1.87 -24.42
CA TRP A 197 -13.64 -2.28 -25.82
C TRP A 197 -14.17 -1.25 -26.83
N LEU A 198 -15.22 -0.50 -26.49
CA LEU A 198 -15.79 0.55 -27.34
C LEU A 198 -14.97 1.84 -27.35
N ASP A 199 -13.96 1.95 -26.49
CA ASP A 199 -13.00 3.06 -26.49
C ASP A 199 -11.96 2.89 -27.60
N PHE A 200 -12.41 2.90 -28.86
CA PHE A 200 -11.59 2.62 -30.04
C PHE A 200 -10.39 3.57 -30.16
N GLY A 201 -10.57 4.84 -29.78
CA GLY A 201 -9.48 5.83 -29.77
C GLY A 201 -8.34 5.39 -28.86
N MET A 202 -8.65 5.05 -27.61
CA MET A 202 -7.61 4.55 -26.71
C MET A 202 -7.12 3.15 -27.10
N ARG A 203 -7.99 2.25 -27.58
CA ARG A 203 -7.57 0.89 -27.99
C ARG A 203 -6.57 0.91 -29.15
N ARG A 204 -6.63 1.91 -30.04
CA ARG A 204 -5.64 2.13 -31.10
C ARG A 204 -4.29 2.59 -30.56
N ARG A 205 -4.27 3.33 -29.45
CA ARG A 205 -3.04 3.85 -28.83
C ARG A 205 -2.42 2.85 -27.85
N THR A 206 -3.21 2.26 -26.96
CA THR A 206 -2.71 1.45 -25.83
C THR A 206 -3.71 0.37 -25.40
N ARG A 207 -3.18 -0.72 -24.84
CA ARG A 207 -4.00 -1.76 -24.17
C ARG A 207 -4.39 -1.37 -22.75
N ARG A 208 -3.80 -0.32 -22.17
CA ARG A 208 -4.12 0.17 -20.84
C ARG A 208 -5.51 0.80 -20.81
N ASP A 209 -6.32 0.48 -19.81
CA ASP A 209 -7.62 1.15 -19.61
C ASP A 209 -7.40 2.63 -19.27
N ARG A 210 -8.07 3.55 -19.98
CA ARG A 210 -7.98 4.98 -19.64
C ARG A 210 -8.69 5.30 -18.33
N ARG A 211 -9.70 4.50 -17.93
CA ARG A 211 -10.35 4.68 -16.64
C ARG A 211 -9.41 4.17 -15.57
N LEU A 212 -8.73 5.09 -14.89
CA LEU A 212 -7.89 4.75 -13.76
C LEU A 212 -8.77 4.58 -12.53
N THR A 213 -8.50 3.54 -11.74
CA THR A 213 -9.15 3.29 -10.45
C THR A 213 -8.08 3.04 -9.38
N LEU A 214 -8.50 3.02 -8.11
CA LEU A 214 -7.63 2.69 -6.98
C LEU A 214 -6.38 3.59 -6.93
N GLY A 215 -5.21 3.02 -6.60
CA GLY A 215 -3.94 3.75 -6.56
C GLY A 215 -3.58 4.45 -7.87
N ASN A 216 -4.01 3.90 -9.00
CA ASN A 216 -3.80 4.51 -10.32
C ASN A 216 -4.63 5.79 -10.50
N ALA A 217 -5.86 5.85 -9.97
CA ALA A 217 -6.67 7.06 -9.98
C ALA A 217 -6.05 8.16 -9.11
N LEU A 218 -5.59 7.80 -7.91
CA LEU A 218 -4.90 8.71 -6.99
C LEU A 218 -3.64 9.31 -7.64
N ILE A 219 -2.74 8.47 -8.11
CA ILE A 219 -1.47 8.93 -8.69
C ILE A 219 -1.69 9.64 -10.03
N GLY A 220 -2.62 9.17 -10.85
CA GLY A 220 -3.00 9.85 -12.08
C GLY A 220 -3.53 11.27 -11.83
N GLY A 221 -4.45 11.43 -10.88
CA GLY A 221 -4.98 12.75 -10.52
C GLY A 221 -3.92 13.67 -9.92
N LEU A 222 -3.04 13.16 -9.05
CA LEU A 222 -1.91 13.94 -8.50
C LEU A 222 -0.91 14.33 -9.59
N ARG A 223 -0.59 13.44 -10.54
CA ARG A 223 0.29 13.80 -11.66
C ARG A 223 -0.34 14.88 -12.53
N ARG A 224 -1.64 14.78 -12.83
CA ARG A 224 -2.36 15.84 -13.55
C ARG A 224 -2.26 17.18 -12.83
N ALA A 225 -2.44 17.19 -11.51
CA ALA A 225 -2.32 18.40 -10.70
C ALA A 225 -0.91 19.02 -10.75
N LEU A 226 0.15 18.21 -10.83
CA LEU A 226 1.52 18.71 -11.03
C LEU A 226 1.74 19.29 -12.44
N LEU A 227 1.16 18.67 -13.48
CA LEU A 227 1.21 19.21 -14.84
C LEU A 227 0.55 20.58 -14.91
N ASP A 228 -0.61 20.76 -14.27
CA ASP A 228 -1.30 22.06 -14.19
C ASP A 228 -0.45 23.16 -13.51
N ARG A 229 0.49 22.75 -12.66
CA ARG A 229 1.40 23.64 -11.91
C ARG A 229 2.77 23.79 -12.56
N ASN A 230 3.01 23.14 -13.70
CA ASN A 230 4.32 23.05 -14.35
C ASN A 230 5.43 22.52 -13.43
N VAL A 231 5.10 21.60 -12.52
CA VAL A 231 6.10 20.96 -11.65
C VAL A 231 6.75 19.78 -12.38
N PRO A 232 8.06 19.82 -12.63
CA PRO A 232 8.76 18.71 -13.26
C PRO A 232 8.80 17.47 -12.36
N VAL A 233 8.59 16.32 -12.97
CA VAL A 233 8.88 15.00 -12.39
C VAL A 233 9.96 14.37 -13.25
N TRP A 234 11.17 14.25 -12.72
CA TRP A 234 12.31 13.63 -13.41
C TRP A 234 12.34 12.14 -13.10
N LEU A 235 12.07 11.33 -14.13
CA LEU A 235 12.18 9.87 -14.09
C LEU A 235 13.65 9.47 -14.31
N ASP A 236 13.96 8.19 -14.03
CA ASP A 236 15.33 7.65 -14.15
C ASP A 236 16.37 8.53 -13.46
N THR A 237 16.00 9.05 -12.28
CA THR A 237 16.77 9.98 -11.47
C THR A 237 16.95 9.47 -10.03
N PRO A 238 17.64 8.32 -9.80
CA PRO A 238 17.97 7.87 -8.45
C PRO A 238 18.78 8.91 -7.67
N MET A 239 18.31 9.24 -6.47
CA MET A 239 19.11 9.94 -5.47
C MET A 239 20.30 9.07 -5.05
N ARG A 240 21.45 9.69 -4.82
CA ARG A 240 22.66 9.06 -4.31
C ARG A 240 23.01 9.54 -2.91
N ASP A 241 23.12 10.85 -2.76
CA ASP A 241 23.58 11.45 -1.50
C ASP A 241 22.77 12.70 -1.16
N LEU A 242 22.63 12.96 0.14
CA LEU A 242 22.18 14.28 0.64
C LEU A 242 23.38 15.24 0.70
N LEU A 243 23.17 16.46 0.21
CA LEU A 243 24.13 17.56 0.35
C LEU A 243 23.91 18.23 1.70
N ASP A 244 24.96 18.28 2.50
CA ASP A 244 25.00 18.93 3.81
C ASP A 244 26.10 20.01 3.80
N VAL A 245 25.72 21.24 4.14
CA VAL A 245 26.62 22.37 4.32
C VAL A 245 26.36 22.94 5.70
N ASP A 246 27.39 22.88 6.56
CA ASP A 246 27.35 23.38 7.95
C ASP A 246 26.17 22.84 8.78
N GLY A 247 25.79 21.58 8.58
CA GLY A 247 24.73 20.90 9.33
C GLY A 247 23.30 21.15 8.81
N ARG A 248 23.17 21.86 7.67
CA ARG A 248 21.92 22.07 6.95
C ARG A 248 21.93 21.27 5.65
N VAL A 249 20.86 20.50 5.42
CA VAL A 249 20.63 19.86 4.13
C VAL A 249 20.24 20.90 3.08
N THR A 250 21.04 20.98 2.03
CA THR A 250 20.95 22.01 0.97
C THR A 250 20.63 21.44 -0.40
N GLY A 251 20.40 20.13 -0.53
CA GLY A 251 20.07 19.51 -1.81
C GLY A 251 20.40 18.03 -1.87
N VAL A 252 20.48 17.51 -3.09
CA VAL A 252 20.81 16.11 -3.37
C VAL A 252 21.81 15.98 -4.51
N CYS A 253 22.66 14.95 -4.45
CA CYS A 253 23.30 14.36 -5.61
C CYS A 253 22.41 13.25 -6.15
N ALA A 254 22.22 13.20 -7.47
CA ALA A 254 21.46 12.17 -8.15
C ALA A 254 22.15 11.76 -9.46
N GLN A 255 21.64 10.71 -10.11
CA GLN A 255 22.03 10.36 -11.47
C GLN A 255 20.82 10.42 -12.38
N ARG A 256 20.80 11.31 -13.37
CA ARG A 256 19.69 11.44 -14.32
C ARG A 256 20.11 10.85 -15.66
N PHE A 257 19.41 9.81 -16.12
CA PHE A 257 19.77 9.05 -17.33
C PHE A 257 21.25 8.59 -17.32
N GLY A 258 21.73 8.19 -16.14
CA GLY A 258 23.12 7.74 -15.93
C GLY A 258 24.14 8.86 -15.75
N GLN A 259 23.78 10.14 -15.96
CA GLN A 259 24.69 11.28 -15.79
C GLN A 259 24.57 11.88 -14.38
N PRO A 260 25.69 12.22 -13.72
CA PRO A 260 25.65 12.85 -12.40
C PRO A 260 25.02 14.24 -12.47
N VAL A 261 24.09 14.51 -11.56
CA VAL A 261 23.46 15.82 -11.39
C VAL A 261 23.45 16.23 -9.93
N THR A 262 23.59 17.52 -9.68
CA THR A 262 23.50 18.14 -8.37
C THR A 262 22.29 19.06 -8.36
N ILE A 263 21.37 18.84 -7.43
CA ILE A 263 20.13 19.61 -7.33
C ILE A 263 20.12 20.32 -5.98
N ALA A 264 20.39 21.62 -6.00
CA ALA A 264 20.31 22.46 -4.82
C ALA A 264 18.84 22.74 -4.45
N ALA A 265 18.55 22.69 -3.15
CA ALA A 265 17.25 22.96 -2.54
C ALA A 265 17.38 24.16 -1.59
N ARG A 266 16.91 25.35 -2.00
CA ARG A 266 17.04 26.58 -1.19
C ARG A 266 16.36 26.44 0.18
N ARG A 267 15.23 25.72 0.25
CA ARG A 267 14.41 25.59 1.46
C ARG A 267 14.57 24.23 2.13
N GLY A 268 14.61 23.14 1.37
CA GLY A 268 14.90 21.81 1.90
C GLY A 268 14.50 20.66 0.99
N VAL A 269 14.76 19.45 1.47
CA VAL A 269 14.53 18.18 0.78
C VAL A 269 13.45 17.39 1.52
N ILE A 270 12.43 16.92 0.78
CA ILE A 270 11.40 16.01 1.30
C ILE A 270 11.67 14.60 0.78
N LEU A 271 11.97 13.67 1.70
CA LEU A 271 12.17 12.26 1.39
C LEU A 271 10.85 11.49 1.48
N GLY A 272 10.31 11.07 0.33
CA GLY A 272 9.13 10.23 0.19
C GLY A 272 9.40 9.02 -0.73
N ALA A 273 10.57 8.40 -0.57
CA ALA A 273 11.15 7.41 -1.47
C ALA A 273 10.83 5.94 -1.11
N GLY A 274 9.80 5.72 -0.30
CA GLY A 274 9.43 4.38 0.15
C GLY A 274 10.35 3.85 1.26
N GLY A 275 10.20 2.56 1.53
CA GLY A 275 10.92 1.83 2.58
C GLY A 275 12.13 1.07 2.06
N PHE A 276 12.49 -0.01 2.75
CA PHE A 276 13.61 -0.88 2.41
C PHE A 276 13.18 -2.32 2.09
N GLU A 277 11.89 -2.56 1.83
CA GLU A 277 11.32 -3.89 1.60
C GLU A 277 11.97 -4.67 0.44
N ARG A 278 12.64 -3.99 -0.50
CA ARG A 278 13.38 -4.60 -1.62
C ARG A 278 14.89 -4.68 -1.41
N ASN A 279 15.40 -4.38 -0.22
CA ASN A 279 16.81 -4.46 0.13
C ASN A 279 17.08 -5.64 1.07
N GLN A 280 17.53 -6.78 0.52
CA GLN A 280 17.77 -8.00 1.30
C GLN A 280 18.75 -7.78 2.48
N PRO A 281 19.92 -7.11 2.32
CA PRO A 281 20.79 -6.80 3.45
C PRO A 281 20.11 -6.02 4.58
N MET A 282 19.30 -4.99 4.27
CA MET A 282 18.57 -4.25 5.31
C MET A 282 17.48 -5.11 5.96
N ARG A 283 16.80 -5.97 5.19
CA ARG A 283 15.83 -6.92 5.75
C ARG A 283 16.50 -7.89 6.72
N GLU A 284 17.66 -8.44 6.36
CA GLU A 284 18.43 -9.35 7.23
C GLU A 284 18.91 -8.66 8.51
N ARG A 285 19.29 -7.38 8.41
CA ARG A 285 19.73 -6.59 9.56
C ARG A 285 18.58 -6.28 10.53
N TYR A 286 17.39 -5.94 10.03
CA TYR A 286 16.34 -5.34 10.85
C TYR A 286 15.09 -6.21 11.05
N LEU A 287 14.69 -7.01 10.06
CA LEU A 287 13.41 -7.74 10.09
C LEU A 287 13.55 -9.15 10.70
N PRO A 288 12.44 -9.72 11.21
CA PRO A 288 12.39 -11.12 11.64
C PRO A 288 12.86 -12.08 10.55
N GLN A 289 13.56 -13.15 10.98
CA GLN A 289 14.07 -14.19 10.09
C GLN A 289 13.17 -15.45 10.14
N PRO A 290 13.07 -16.20 9.02
CA PRO A 290 13.68 -15.94 7.72
C PRO A 290 12.96 -14.80 6.97
N THR A 291 13.68 -14.04 6.14
CA THR A 291 13.11 -12.96 5.32
C THR A 291 13.64 -12.98 3.89
N GLN A 292 12.80 -12.62 2.92
CA GLN A 292 13.21 -12.52 1.53
C GLN A 292 12.60 -11.29 0.84
N ALA A 293 13.43 -10.49 0.17
CA ALA A 293 12.99 -9.30 -0.56
C ALA A 293 11.96 -9.65 -1.65
N GLN A 294 12.04 -10.83 -2.27
CA GLN A 294 11.08 -11.31 -3.25
C GLN A 294 9.67 -11.51 -2.70
N TRP A 295 9.49 -11.72 -1.39
CA TRP A 295 8.17 -11.91 -0.79
C TRP A 295 7.32 -10.63 -0.79
N SER A 296 7.93 -9.47 -1.00
CA SER A 296 7.18 -8.21 -1.02
C SER A 296 6.23 -8.12 -2.22
N ALA A 297 5.06 -7.52 -2.00
CA ALA A 297 4.05 -7.22 -3.02
C ALA A 297 4.19 -5.81 -3.62
N THR A 298 5.25 -5.08 -3.25
CA THR A 298 5.61 -3.73 -3.73
C THR A 298 6.36 -3.78 -5.06
N PRO A 299 6.50 -2.70 -5.83
CA PRO A 299 7.43 -2.68 -6.96
C PRO A 299 8.90 -2.83 -6.49
N PRO A 300 9.84 -3.29 -7.36
CA PRO A 300 11.20 -3.68 -6.96
C PRO A 300 12.16 -2.53 -6.59
N ALA A 301 11.69 -1.28 -6.50
CA ALA A 301 12.55 -0.10 -6.44
C ALA A 301 12.88 0.43 -5.02
N ASN A 302 12.11 0.04 -4.01
CA ASN A 302 12.22 0.59 -2.65
C ASN A 302 13.34 -0.10 -1.85
N THR A 303 14.55 0.43 -1.94
CA THR A 303 15.77 -0.17 -1.40
C THR A 303 16.33 0.53 -0.16
N GLY A 304 15.59 1.46 0.45
CA GLY A 304 16.00 2.14 1.68
C GLY A 304 17.03 3.25 1.49
N ASP A 305 17.35 3.64 0.25
CA ASP A 305 18.41 4.61 -0.07
C ASP A 305 18.24 5.93 0.70
N ALA A 306 17.02 6.48 0.72
CA ALA A 306 16.72 7.73 1.44
C ALA A 306 16.77 7.59 2.97
N ILE A 307 16.42 6.42 3.50
CA ILE A 307 16.53 6.12 4.94
C ILE A 307 18.01 6.08 5.34
N ALA A 308 18.83 5.40 4.54
CA ALA A 308 20.27 5.29 4.78
C ALA A 308 20.94 6.66 4.77
N GLU A 309 20.63 7.51 3.80
CA GLU A 309 21.20 8.86 3.72
C GLU A 309 20.74 9.78 4.85
N GLY A 310 19.45 9.76 5.21
CA GLY A 310 18.98 10.51 6.37
C GLY A 310 19.63 10.05 7.68
N HIS A 311 19.86 8.74 7.83
CA HIS A 311 20.53 8.18 8.99
C HIS A 311 22.02 8.53 9.02
N ARG A 312 22.70 8.53 7.86
CA ARG A 312 24.10 8.95 7.73
C ARG A 312 24.34 10.37 8.23
N LEU A 313 23.37 11.28 8.06
CA LEU A 313 23.41 12.65 8.59
C LEU A 313 22.96 12.77 10.06
N GLY A 314 22.80 11.66 10.77
CA GLY A 314 22.44 11.62 12.19
C GLY A 314 20.95 11.48 12.47
N GLY A 315 20.11 11.25 11.46
CA GLY A 315 18.68 11.00 11.64
C GLY A 315 18.45 9.73 12.46
N ALA A 316 17.65 9.84 13.52
CA ALA A 316 17.26 8.69 14.33
C ALA A 316 16.36 7.74 13.53
N LEU A 317 16.44 6.44 13.84
CA LEU A 317 15.61 5.41 13.23
C LEU A 317 14.66 4.83 14.28
N ALA A 318 13.44 4.48 13.87
CA ALA A 318 12.48 3.77 14.70
C ALA A 318 11.69 2.75 13.87
N LEU A 319 11.12 1.76 14.56
CA LEU A 319 10.24 0.72 13.99
C LEU A 319 10.88 -0.12 12.87
N MET A 320 12.22 -0.17 12.79
CA MET A 320 12.96 -0.86 11.72
C MET A 320 12.61 -2.35 11.62
N ALA A 321 12.16 -2.99 12.71
CA ALA A 321 11.76 -4.39 12.72
C ALA A 321 10.33 -4.65 12.19
N HIS A 322 9.61 -3.61 11.76
CA HIS A 322 8.20 -3.72 11.39
C HIS A 322 7.95 -3.51 9.90
N VAL A 323 6.96 -4.25 9.40
CA VAL A 323 6.43 -4.16 8.04
C VAL A 323 4.94 -3.88 8.06
N TRP A 324 4.43 -3.31 6.97
CA TRP A 324 3.03 -3.44 6.59
C TRP A 324 2.82 -4.87 6.06
N GLY A 325 2.83 -5.84 6.98
CA GLY A 325 2.83 -7.26 6.65
C GLY A 325 1.55 -7.69 5.95
N ALA A 326 1.65 -8.50 4.92
CA ALA A 326 0.52 -9.12 4.25
C ALA A 326 0.92 -10.51 3.73
N PRO A 327 0.08 -11.55 3.85
CA PRO A 327 0.38 -12.85 3.27
C PRO A 327 0.45 -12.73 1.75
N THR A 328 1.44 -13.36 1.14
CA THR A 328 1.69 -13.23 -0.29
C THR A 328 1.88 -14.58 -0.99
N VAL A 329 1.64 -14.59 -2.30
CA VAL A 329 1.86 -15.73 -3.17
C VAL A 329 2.77 -15.34 -4.34
N GLY A 330 3.76 -16.20 -4.60
CA GLY A 330 4.68 -16.10 -5.73
C GLY A 330 4.01 -16.47 -7.05
N VAL A 331 4.25 -15.67 -8.09
CA VAL A 331 3.82 -15.96 -9.45
C VAL A 331 5.03 -15.85 -10.39
N ALA A 332 5.32 -16.92 -11.13
CA ALA A 332 6.48 -16.95 -12.00
C ALA A 332 6.39 -15.85 -13.08
N GLY A 333 7.48 -15.09 -13.22
CA GLY A 333 7.59 -14.01 -14.20
C GLY A 333 6.94 -12.68 -13.81
N GLU A 334 6.29 -12.57 -12.64
CA GLU A 334 5.83 -11.27 -12.12
C GLU A 334 6.93 -10.57 -11.33
N GLU A 335 7.06 -9.25 -11.48
CA GLU A 335 8.08 -8.44 -10.78
C GLU A 335 7.95 -8.44 -9.25
N LYS A 336 6.79 -8.86 -8.74
CA LYS A 336 6.40 -8.80 -7.33
C LYS A 336 5.40 -9.89 -7.01
N GLN A 337 5.31 -10.29 -5.73
CA GLN A 337 4.26 -11.21 -5.30
C GLN A 337 2.89 -10.55 -5.26
N ARG A 338 1.85 -11.39 -5.21
CA ARG A 338 0.47 -10.94 -5.02
C ARG A 338 0.09 -11.08 -3.56
N ALA A 339 -0.36 -9.99 -2.94
CA ALA A 339 -0.90 -10.02 -1.59
C ALA A 339 -2.32 -10.61 -1.58
N LEU A 340 -2.62 -11.40 -0.55
CA LEU A 340 -3.90 -12.08 -0.37
C LEU A 340 -4.71 -11.33 0.68
N PHE A 341 -5.72 -10.58 0.22
CA PHE A 341 -6.55 -9.74 1.10
C PHE A 341 -7.92 -10.36 1.36
N VAL A 342 -8.49 -11.03 0.36
CA VAL A 342 -9.90 -11.46 0.33
C VAL A 342 -10.01 -12.95 0.64
N GLU A 343 -9.18 -13.75 0.00
CA GLU A 343 -9.37 -15.19 -0.20
C GLU A 343 -9.38 -15.98 1.11
N ARG A 344 -8.58 -15.53 2.07
CA ARG A 344 -8.47 -16.08 3.42
C ARG A 344 -9.71 -15.89 4.31
N ASN A 345 -10.56 -14.92 3.98
CA ASN A 345 -11.82 -14.65 4.70
C ASN A 345 -12.95 -15.58 4.23
N LEU A 346 -12.84 -16.14 3.03
CA LEU A 346 -13.88 -16.97 2.43
C LEU A 346 -14.03 -18.32 3.17
N PRO A 347 -15.21 -18.96 3.10
CA PRO A 347 -15.45 -20.24 3.74
C PRO A 347 -14.89 -21.39 2.90
N GLY A 348 -14.58 -22.52 3.53
CA GLY A 348 -14.03 -23.70 2.84
C GLY A 348 -12.52 -23.62 2.59
N CYS A 349 -11.80 -22.87 3.43
CA CYS A 349 -10.34 -22.85 3.46
C CYS A 349 -9.81 -22.70 4.90
N VAL A 350 -8.62 -23.24 5.13
CA VAL A 350 -7.82 -23.06 6.36
C VAL A 350 -6.40 -22.63 5.98
N ILE A 351 -5.69 -21.93 6.87
CA ILE A 351 -4.25 -21.70 6.71
C ILE A 351 -3.50 -22.40 7.84
N VAL A 352 -2.59 -23.29 7.47
CA VAL A 352 -1.85 -24.15 8.39
C VAL A 352 -0.34 -23.94 8.28
N ASN A 353 0.36 -24.20 9.38
CA ASN A 353 1.81 -24.30 9.40
C ASN A 353 2.28 -25.70 8.92
N GLY A 354 3.59 -25.95 8.89
CA GLY A 354 4.18 -27.23 8.53
C GLY A 354 3.76 -28.41 9.42
N LEU A 355 3.21 -28.15 10.62
CA LEU A 355 2.63 -29.18 11.51
C LEU A 355 1.14 -29.44 11.24
N GLY A 356 0.59 -28.88 10.16
CA GLY A 356 -0.82 -29.05 9.80
C GLY A 356 -1.79 -28.30 10.71
N ARG A 357 -1.30 -27.37 11.54
CA ARG A 357 -2.09 -26.66 12.56
C ARG A 357 -2.34 -25.21 12.16
N ARG A 358 -3.55 -24.73 12.41
CA ARG A 358 -3.88 -23.29 12.39
C ARG A 358 -3.12 -22.58 13.53
N PHE A 359 -2.76 -21.32 13.32
CA PHE A 359 -1.99 -20.52 14.28
C PHE A 359 -2.54 -19.10 14.47
N VAL A 360 -3.53 -18.70 13.68
CA VAL A 360 -4.16 -17.38 13.71
C VAL A 360 -5.56 -17.46 13.09
N ASN A 361 -6.42 -16.50 13.41
CA ASN A 361 -7.63 -16.24 12.64
C ASN A 361 -7.24 -15.81 11.21
N GLU A 362 -7.60 -16.62 10.22
CA GLU A 362 -7.25 -16.37 8.81
C GLU A 362 -7.93 -15.13 8.23
N ALA A 363 -9.01 -14.63 8.84
CA ALA A 363 -9.73 -13.43 8.43
C ALA A 363 -9.24 -12.15 9.15
N ALA A 364 -8.51 -12.27 10.27
CA ALA A 364 -7.99 -11.13 11.05
C ALA A 364 -7.17 -10.15 10.20
N PRO A 365 -7.01 -8.86 10.52
CA PRO A 365 -6.27 -7.90 9.68
C PRO A 365 -4.95 -8.43 9.14
N TYR A 366 -4.65 -8.19 7.85
CA TYR A 366 -3.45 -8.75 7.20
C TYR A 366 -2.14 -8.35 7.90
N SER A 367 -2.15 -7.18 8.55
CA SER A 367 -1.05 -6.68 9.38
C SER A 367 -0.81 -7.50 10.64
N GLU A 368 -1.79 -8.25 11.14
CA GLU A 368 -1.66 -9.18 12.27
C GLU A 368 -1.26 -10.58 11.82
N PHE A 369 -1.58 -10.95 10.58
CA PHE A 369 -1.35 -12.28 10.05
C PHE A 369 0.15 -12.59 9.95
N VAL A 370 0.95 -11.70 9.36
CA VAL A 370 2.40 -11.92 9.19
C VAL A 370 3.15 -11.91 10.53
N PRO A 371 2.90 -10.99 11.48
CA PRO A 371 3.42 -11.13 12.85
C PRO A 371 3.01 -12.45 13.52
N ALA A 372 1.79 -12.94 13.31
CA ALA A 372 1.38 -14.24 13.83
C ALA A 372 2.16 -15.40 13.19
N MET A 373 2.48 -15.34 11.88
CA MET A 373 3.36 -16.32 11.22
C MET A 373 4.73 -16.36 11.90
N TYR A 374 5.37 -15.21 12.13
CA TYR A 374 6.68 -15.16 12.77
C TYR A 374 6.63 -15.59 14.25
N ARG A 375 5.59 -15.19 15.01
CA ARG A 375 5.39 -15.65 16.40
C ARG A 375 5.24 -17.16 16.48
N ASP A 376 4.43 -17.75 15.60
CA ASP A 376 4.30 -19.21 15.55
C ASP A 376 5.60 -19.87 15.08
N HIS A 377 6.27 -19.33 14.06
CA HIS A 377 7.51 -19.89 13.54
C HIS A 377 8.63 -19.88 14.58
N ALA A 378 8.74 -18.83 15.40
CA ALA A 378 9.69 -18.80 16.51
C ALA A 378 9.42 -19.93 17.54
N ARG A 379 8.16 -20.36 17.69
CA ARG A 379 7.75 -21.44 18.59
C ARG A 379 7.88 -22.83 17.96
N THR A 380 7.55 -22.97 16.68
CA THR A 380 7.35 -24.28 16.02
C THR A 380 8.38 -24.61 14.94
N GLY A 381 9.10 -23.61 14.43
CA GLY A 381 9.95 -23.72 13.24
C GLY A 381 9.17 -23.93 11.93
N ALA A 382 7.83 -23.84 11.94
CA ALA A 382 7.01 -24.42 10.87
C ALA A 382 6.08 -23.43 10.13
N SER A 383 6.04 -22.14 10.49
CA SER A 383 5.05 -21.17 9.93
C SER A 383 5.55 -20.23 8.83
N VAL A 384 6.81 -20.32 8.39
CA VAL A 384 7.35 -19.52 7.28
C VAL A 384 8.06 -20.47 6.31
N PRO A 385 7.39 -20.95 5.25
CA PRO A 385 6.05 -20.56 4.79
C PRO A 385 4.90 -21.21 5.58
N ALA A 386 3.68 -20.72 5.35
CA ALA A 386 2.43 -21.39 5.69
C ALA A 386 1.72 -21.88 4.41
N TRP A 387 0.64 -22.66 4.57
CA TRP A 387 -0.13 -23.21 3.45
C TRP A 387 -1.62 -22.94 3.60
N MET A 388 -2.22 -22.30 2.60
CA MET A 388 -3.67 -22.18 2.49
C MET A 388 -4.23 -23.44 1.82
N VAL A 389 -5.02 -24.22 2.55
CA VAL A 389 -5.63 -25.48 2.10
C VAL A 389 -7.13 -25.27 1.86
N PHE A 390 -7.64 -25.75 0.74
CA PHE A 390 -9.05 -25.64 0.36
C PHE A 390 -9.48 -26.79 -0.55
N ASP A 391 -10.79 -26.93 -0.76
CA ASP A 391 -11.38 -28.08 -1.46
C ASP A 391 -11.98 -27.72 -2.84
N ALA A 392 -12.58 -28.70 -3.51
CA ALA A 392 -13.21 -28.50 -4.81
C ALA A 392 -14.42 -27.54 -4.78
N ARG A 393 -15.10 -27.37 -3.64
CA ARG A 393 -16.19 -26.38 -3.49
C ARG A 393 -15.63 -24.98 -3.52
N PHE A 394 -14.59 -24.72 -2.73
CA PHE A 394 -13.89 -23.44 -2.74
C PHE A 394 -13.38 -23.14 -4.15
N ARG A 395 -12.61 -24.08 -4.73
CA ARG A 395 -12.00 -23.94 -6.06
C ARG A 395 -13.02 -23.61 -7.15
N ARG A 396 -14.23 -24.17 -7.07
CA ARG A 396 -15.32 -23.92 -8.04
C ARG A 396 -15.93 -22.53 -7.92
N LYS A 397 -16.05 -22.02 -6.69
CA LYS A 397 -16.79 -20.79 -6.37
C LYS A 397 -15.90 -19.54 -6.33
N TYR A 398 -14.69 -19.64 -5.79
CA TYR A 398 -13.89 -18.49 -5.38
C TYR A 398 -12.54 -18.40 -6.09
N PRO A 399 -12.00 -17.18 -6.24
CA PRO A 399 -10.62 -16.99 -6.68
C PRO A 399 -9.63 -17.34 -5.55
N CYS A 400 -8.40 -17.69 -5.92
CA CYS A 400 -7.26 -17.86 -5.01
C CYS A 400 -6.00 -17.26 -5.66
N GLY A 401 -5.56 -16.08 -5.20
CA GLY A 401 -4.42 -15.38 -5.77
C GLY A 401 -4.62 -15.10 -7.27
N PRO A 402 -3.76 -15.59 -8.17
CA PRO A 402 -3.94 -15.40 -9.62
C PRO A 402 -4.99 -16.31 -10.26
N ILE A 403 -5.53 -17.29 -9.54
CA ILE A 403 -6.39 -18.34 -10.08
C ILE A 403 -7.86 -17.94 -9.92
N MET A 404 -8.56 -17.77 -11.04
CA MET A 404 -10.00 -17.49 -11.05
C MET A 404 -10.82 -18.74 -10.68
N PRO A 405 -12.08 -18.61 -10.20
CA PRO A 405 -12.93 -19.76 -9.88
C PRO A 405 -13.01 -20.78 -11.02
N ALA A 406 -13.14 -22.08 -10.71
CA ALA A 406 -13.12 -23.14 -11.73
C ALA A 406 -14.31 -23.07 -12.68
N SER A 407 -15.39 -22.44 -12.23
CA SER A 407 -16.55 -22.09 -13.08
C SER A 407 -16.20 -21.12 -14.22
N MET A 408 -15.09 -20.39 -14.13
CA MET A 408 -14.58 -19.48 -15.17
C MET A 408 -13.25 -19.96 -15.77
N MET A 409 -12.36 -20.50 -14.94
CA MET A 409 -11.03 -21.00 -15.30
C MET A 409 -10.86 -22.42 -14.76
N PRO A 410 -11.30 -23.46 -15.47
CA PRO A 410 -11.08 -24.84 -15.05
C PRO A 410 -9.57 -25.15 -15.02
N ASP A 411 -9.17 -26.18 -14.27
CA ASP A 411 -7.76 -26.51 -14.05
C ASP A 411 -6.96 -26.71 -15.35
N SER A 412 -7.59 -27.29 -16.38
CA SER A 412 -6.98 -27.48 -17.70
C SER A 412 -6.65 -26.17 -18.43
N ARG A 413 -7.24 -25.05 -18.01
CA ARG A 413 -7.01 -23.71 -18.56
C ARG A 413 -6.15 -22.82 -17.66
N ILE A 414 -5.59 -23.35 -16.57
CA ILE A 414 -4.63 -22.60 -15.75
C ILE A 414 -3.37 -22.31 -16.60
N PRO A 415 -3.00 -21.04 -16.81
CA PRO A 415 -1.80 -20.66 -17.55
C PRO A 415 -0.55 -21.30 -16.94
N ALA A 416 0.44 -21.63 -17.78
CA ALA A 416 1.69 -22.26 -17.33
C ALA A 416 2.36 -21.49 -16.18
N ALA A 417 2.37 -20.16 -16.24
CA ALA A 417 2.94 -19.28 -15.20
C ALA A 417 2.26 -19.41 -13.82
N PHE A 418 1.02 -19.94 -13.76
CA PHE A 418 0.25 -20.09 -12.52
C PHE A 418 0.18 -21.53 -12.03
N ARG A 419 0.73 -22.51 -12.78
CA ARG A 419 0.61 -23.94 -12.42
C ARG A 419 1.33 -24.26 -11.12
N ASP A 420 2.48 -23.66 -10.89
CA ASP A 420 3.28 -23.88 -9.68
C ASP A 420 2.70 -23.19 -8.44
N VAL A 421 1.70 -22.32 -8.62
CA VAL A 421 1.01 -21.63 -7.52
C VAL A 421 0.11 -22.59 -6.75
N ILE A 422 -0.46 -23.60 -7.41
CA ILE A 422 -1.47 -24.48 -6.84
C ILE A 422 -1.02 -25.93 -6.85
N VAL A 423 -1.06 -26.55 -5.67
CA VAL A 423 -0.86 -27.98 -5.48
C VAL A 423 -2.23 -28.64 -5.43
N LYS A 424 -2.39 -29.81 -6.04
CA LYS A 424 -3.66 -30.56 -6.12
C LYS A 424 -3.47 -32.02 -5.71
N ALA A 425 -4.36 -32.60 -4.93
CA ALA A 425 -4.37 -34.04 -4.69
C ALA A 425 -5.78 -34.57 -4.46
N ASP A 426 -5.99 -35.87 -4.67
CA ASP A 426 -7.31 -36.48 -4.50
C ASP A 426 -7.60 -36.85 -3.03
N THR A 427 -6.57 -36.91 -2.17
CA THR A 427 -6.70 -37.16 -0.74
C THR A 427 -5.89 -36.15 0.07
N ILE A 428 -6.26 -35.98 1.35
CA ILE A 428 -5.54 -35.12 2.29
C ILE A 428 -4.11 -35.62 2.53
N ASP A 429 -3.90 -36.93 2.66
CA ASP A 429 -2.57 -37.50 2.88
C ASP A 429 -1.64 -37.23 1.68
N ALA A 430 -2.16 -37.39 0.46
CA ALA A 430 -1.41 -37.08 -0.75
C ALA A 430 -1.14 -35.57 -0.87
N LEU A 431 -2.07 -34.71 -0.45
CA LEU A 431 -1.84 -33.27 -0.42
C LEU A 431 -0.75 -32.92 0.58
N ALA A 432 -0.86 -33.41 1.81
CA ALA A 432 0.07 -33.19 2.92
C ALA A 432 1.50 -33.60 2.53
N ALA A 433 1.66 -34.79 1.94
CA ALA A 433 2.94 -35.26 1.43
C ALA A 433 3.53 -34.34 0.34
N ARG A 434 2.70 -33.82 -0.58
CA ARG A 434 3.17 -32.92 -1.65
C ARG A 434 3.60 -31.54 -1.17
N ILE A 435 3.02 -31.04 -0.08
CA ILE A 435 3.34 -29.72 0.47
C ILE A 435 4.28 -29.75 1.68
N GLY A 436 4.67 -30.95 2.14
CA GLY A 436 5.55 -31.13 3.30
C GLY A 436 4.90 -30.73 4.62
N VAL A 437 3.60 -31.01 4.79
CA VAL A 437 2.84 -30.73 6.01
C VAL A 437 2.51 -32.04 6.74
N ASP A 438 2.50 -32.01 8.07
CA ASP A 438 2.07 -33.17 8.88
C ASP A 438 0.61 -33.55 8.59
N ALA A 439 0.41 -34.78 8.10
CA ALA A 439 -0.89 -35.26 7.67
C ALA A 439 -1.88 -35.41 8.84
N ALA A 440 -1.41 -35.89 10.00
CA ALA A 440 -2.24 -36.07 11.19
C ALA A 440 -2.77 -34.72 11.70
N GLY A 441 -1.88 -33.73 11.87
CA GLY A 441 -2.26 -32.37 12.24
C GLY A 441 -3.21 -31.72 11.24
N LEU A 442 -3.02 -31.96 9.94
CA LEU A 442 -3.95 -31.46 8.92
C LEU A 442 -5.34 -32.08 9.05
N HIS A 443 -5.45 -33.41 9.20
CA HIS A 443 -6.74 -34.08 9.44
C HIS A 443 -7.44 -33.53 10.69
N ASP A 444 -6.71 -33.34 11.79
CA ASP A 444 -7.25 -32.76 13.02
C ASP A 444 -7.82 -31.35 12.77
N THR A 445 -7.06 -30.49 12.06
CA THR A 445 -7.50 -29.15 11.68
C THR A 445 -8.77 -29.18 10.82
N LEU A 446 -8.85 -30.08 9.83
CA LEU A 446 -10.01 -30.15 8.94
C LEU A 446 -11.26 -30.67 9.68
N ARG A 447 -11.08 -31.61 10.61
CA ARG A 447 -12.16 -32.10 11.49
C ARG A 447 -12.69 -30.98 12.38
N ASP A 448 -11.81 -30.19 13.00
CA ASP A 448 -12.21 -29.05 13.81
C ASP A 448 -12.91 -27.97 12.98
N MET A 449 -12.39 -27.66 11.78
CA MET A 449 -13.04 -26.71 10.88
C MET A 449 -14.42 -27.18 10.43
N ALA A 450 -14.64 -28.49 10.24
CA ALA A 450 -15.97 -29.03 9.96
C ALA A 450 -16.94 -28.82 11.15
N ARG A 451 -16.47 -28.99 12.39
CA ARG A 451 -17.24 -28.64 13.60
C ARG A 451 -17.59 -27.15 13.62
N TYR A 452 -16.61 -26.28 13.40
CA TYR A 452 -16.82 -24.82 13.40
C TYR A 452 -17.77 -24.36 12.29
N ALA A 453 -17.68 -24.98 11.11
CA ALA A 453 -18.59 -24.70 10.01
C ALA A 453 -20.04 -25.10 10.34
N ALA A 454 -20.25 -26.19 11.06
CA ALA A 454 -21.59 -26.62 11.49
C ALA A 454 -22.20 -25.69 12.55
N THR A 455 -21.40 -25.23 13.53
CA THR A 455 -21.87 -24.36 14.61
C THR A 455 -21.89 -22.88 14.24
N GLY A 456 -21.05 -22.46 13.28
CA GLY A 456 -20.80 -21.05 12.95
C GLY A 456 -19.81 -20.36 13.87
N ILE A 457 -19.17 -21.10 14.77
CA ILE A 457 -18.29 -20.58 15.81
C ILE A 457 -16.93 -21.24 15.67
N ASP A 458 -15.91 -20.45 15.35
CA ASP A 458 -14.50 -20.87 15.43
C ASP A 458 -14.01 -20.71 16.87
N GLU A 459 -14.05 -21.82 17.62
CA GLU A 459 -13.68 -21.86 19.04
C GLU A 459 -12.18 -21.58 19.28
N ALA A 460 -11.33 -21.80 18.26
CA ALA A 460 -9.90 -21.67 18.40
C ALA A 460 -9.40 -20.23 18.22
N PHE A 461 -9.92 -19.53 17.21
CA PHE A 461 -9.41 -18.20 16.85
C PHE A 461 -10.49 -17.14 16.58
N GLY A 462 -11.78 -17.49 16.64
CA GLY A 462 -12.87 -16.55 16.41
C GLY A 462 -12.98 -16.04 14.97
N LYS A 463 -12.54 -16.80 13.95
CA LYS A 463 -12.71 -16.42 12.54
C LYS A 463 -14.18 -16.15 12.21
N GLY A 464 -14.45 -14.95 11.68
CA GLY A 464 -15.80 -14.53 11.32
C GLY A 464 -16.64 -14.02 12.49
N ASP A 465 -16.03 -13.68 13.63
CA ASP A 465 -16.74 -13.17 14.82
C ASP A 465 -17.06 -11.66 14.79
N ASN A 466 -16.53 -10.93 13.80
CA ASN A 466 -16.62 -9.48 13.74
C ASN A 466 -16.88 -8.94 12.31
N LEU A 467 -17.13 -7.62 12.23
CA LEU A 467 -17.49 -6.94 10.98
C LEU A 467 -16.35 -6.92 9.94
N PHE A 468 -15.10 -6.84 10.39
CA PHE A 468 -13.95 -6.85 9.47
C PHE A 468 -13.79 -8.24 8.83
N ASP A 469 -13.81 -9.30 9.65
CA ASP A 469 -13.67 -10.67 9.18
C ASP A 469 -14.74 -11.04 8.14
N THR A 470 -15.97 -10.62 8.39
CA THR A 470 -17.14 -10.95 7.54
C THR A 470 -17.27 -10.07 6.31
N TYR A 471 -16.48 -8.99 6.20
CA TYR A 471 -16.55 -8.03 5.08
C TYR A 471 -16.32 -8.69 3.71
N TYR A 472 -15.37 -9.63 3.64
CA TYR A 472 -15.06 -10.39 2.43
C TYR A 472 -15.62 -11.83 2.43
N GLY A 473 -16.31 -12.25 3.50
CA GLY A 473 -16.93 -13.58 3.58
C GLY A 473 -18.06 -13.75 2.55
N ASP A 474 -18.51 -14.99 2.32
CA ASP A 474 -19.68 -15.26 1.47
C ASP A 474 -20.97 -15.19 2.30
N PRO A 475 -21.82 -14.16 2.13
CA PRO A 475 -23.05 -14.03 2.91
C PRO A 475 -24.06 -15.17 2.70
N GLN A 476 -23.92 -15.92 1.60
CA GLN A 476 -24.75 -17.08 1.28
C GLN A 476 -24.31 -18.33 2.05
N ASN A 477 -23.08 -18.36 2.57
CA ASN A 477 -22.60 -19.43 3.43
C ASN A 477 -23.13 -19.22 4.86
N LYS A 478 -23.88 -20.21 5.35
CA LYS A 478 -24.53 -20.20 6.67
C LYS A 478 -23.99 -21.35 7.53
N PRO A 479 -24.00 -21.21 8.86
CA PRO A 479 -24.45 -20.04 9.63
C PRO A 479 -23.46 -18.84 9.63
N ASN A 480 -22.19 -19.06 9.29
CA ASN A 480 -21.15 -18.02 9.30
C ASN A 480 -20.57 -17.78 7.89
N PRO A 481 -20.46 -16.54 7.39
CA PRO A 481 -19.92 -16.23 6.06
C PRO A 481 -18.48 -16.69 5.80
N CYS A 482 -17.70 -16.95 6.86
CA CYS A 482 -16.27 -17.22 6.78
C CYS A 482 -15.89 -18.68 7.11
N LEU A 483 -16.84 -19.48 7.60
CA LEU A 483 -16.58 -20.85 8.06
C LEU A 483 -17.28 -21.87 7.16
N GLY A 484 -16.49 -22.76 6.56
CA GLY A 484 -16.99 -23.83 5.71
C GLY A 484 -16.06 -25.04 5.80
N PRO A 485 -16.58 -26.27 5.67
CA PRO A 485 -15.76 -27.45 5.77
C PRO A 485 -14.82 -27.58 4.55
N VAL A 486 -13.77 -28.39 4.71
CA VAL A 486 -12.82 -28.75 3.66
C VAL A 486 -12.83 -30.28 3.56
N ASP A 487 -13.77 -30.81 2.78
CA ASP A 487 -14.08 -32.26 2.74
C ASP A 487 -14.34 -32.80 1.33
N GLN A 488 -14.40 -31.92 0.31
CA GLN A 488 -14.72 -32.33 -1.06
C GLN A 488 -13.46 -32.42 -1.94
N ALA A 489 -12.99 -33.65 -2.19
CA ALA A 489 -11.94 -33.90 -3.16
C ALA A 489 -12.29 -33.40 -4.59
N PRO A 490 -11.29 -33.05 -5.42
CA PRO A 490 -9.87 -32.93 -5.08
C PRO A 490 -9.60 -31.76 -4.12
N PHE A 491 -8.51 -31.89 -3.36
CA PHE A 491 -8.02 -30.88 -2.43
C PHE A 491 -6.87 -30.09 -3.04
N TYR A 492 -6.72 -28.85 -2.58
CA TYR A 492 -5.77 -27.90 -3.12
C TYR A 492 -5.01 -27.20 -2.00
N ALA A 493 -3.79 -26.77 -2.31
CA ALA A 493 -3.00 -25.93 -1.43
C ALA A 493 -2.26 -24.84 -2.22
N VAL A 494 -2.12 -23.67 -1.60
CA VAL A 494 -1.32 -22.55 -2.09
C VAL A 494 -0.32 -22.15 -1.00
N ARG A 495 0.94 -22.00 -1.39
CA ARG A 495 2.01 -21.55 -0.49
C ARG A 495 1.81 -20.08 -0.14
N ILE A 496 1.96 -19.75 1.14
CA ILE A 496 1.83 -18.41 1.70
C ILE A 496 3.18 -18.00 2.29
N ASP A 497 3.79 -16.98 1.70
CA ASP A 497 5.01 -16.37 2.23
C ASP A 497 4.67 -15.21 3.19
N ALA A 498 5.62 -14.91 4.09
CA ALA A 498 5.52 -13.82 5.06
C ALA A 498 5.87 -12.46 4.41
N GLY A 499 5.07 -12.09 3.40
CA GLY A 499 5.27 -10.90 2.59
C GLY A 499 4.86 -9.59 3.28
N ASP A 500 4.94 -8.52 2.49
CA ASP A 500 4.64 -7.16 2.92
C ASP A 500 4.17 -6.28 1.76
N ILE A 501 3.53 -5.18 2.10
CA ILE A 501 3.20 -4.08 1.19
C ILE A 501 4.08 -2.84 1.47
N GLY A 502 5.26 -3.06 2.03
CA GLY A 502 6.26 -2.05 2.41
C GLY A 502 6.71 -2.15 3.87
N THR A 503 7.86 -1.54 4.21
CA THR A 503 8.32 -1.44 5.61
C THR A 503 7.64 -0.29 6.36
N LYS A 504 7.55 -0.39 7.69
CA LYS A 504 7.02 0.64 8.61
C LYS A 504 8.12 1.50 9.24
N GLY A 505 9.32 0.93 9.36
CA GLY A 505 10.46 1.59 9.96
C GLY A 505 11.17 2.55 9.02
N GLY A 506 11.71 3.62 9.60
CA GLY A 506 12.40 4.66 8.89
C GLY A 506 12.87 5.77 9.83
N LEU A 507 13.07 6.97 9.27
CA LEU A 507 13.54 8.14 9.98
C LEU A 507 12.49 8.66 10.98
N VAL A 508 12.91 8.97 12.20
CA VAL A 508 12.05 9.61 13.21
C VAL A 508 11.73 11.03 12.76
N THR A 509 10.47 11.43 12.85
CA THR A 509 10.01 12.77 12.46
C THR A 509 9.06 13.38 13.46
N ASP A 510 9.05 14.71 13.51
CA ASP A 510 8.09 15.48 14.30
C ASP A 510 6.75 15.72 13.57
N VAL A 511 5.91 16.59 14.14
CA VAL A 511 4.60 16.99 13.62
C VAL A 511 4.65 17.74 12.28
N HIS A 512 5.81 18.29 11.90
CA HIS A 512 6.05 18.96 10.61
C HIS A 512 6.78 18.06 9.61
N ALA A 513 6.97 16.79 9.96
CA ALA A 513 7.73 15.81 9.20
C ALA A 513 9.24 16.12 9.08
N ARG A 514 9.80 16.98 9.94
CA ARG A 514 11.26 17.21 10.00
C ARG A 514 11.94 15.96 10.53
N VAL A 515 13.06 15.56 9.94
CA VAL A 515 13.86 14.44 10.45
C VAL A 515 14.53 14.86 11.76
N LEU A 516 14.41 14.03 12.79
CA LEU A 516 14.98 14.28 14.11
C LEU A 516 16.25 13.46 14.32
N ARG A 517 17.20 14.04 15.06
CA ARG A 517 18.33 13.33 15.64
C ARG A 517 17.89 12.56 16.89
N ALA A 518 18.81 11.78 17.47
CA ALA A 518 18.55 10.99 18.67
C ALA A 518 18.24 11.84 19.92
N ASP A 519 18.72 13.07 19.97
CA ASP A 519 18.43 14.06 21.02
C ASP A 519 17.09 14.79 20.81
N GLY A 520 16.38 14.52 19.71
CA GLY A 520 15.13 15.18 19.35
C GLY A 520 15.28 16.46 18.54
N GLU A 521 16.51 16.94 18.29
CA GLU A 521 16.74 18.15 17.50
C GLU A 521 16.53 17.89 16.00
N PRO A 522 15.82 18.78 15.28
CA PRO A 522 15.60 18.62 13.86
C PRO A 522 16.89 18.81 13.04
N ILE A 523 17.05 18.01 11.99
CA ILE A 523 18.06 18.23 10.96
C ILE A 523 17.54 19.32 10.02
N ASP A 524 18.24 20.45 9.97
CA ASP A 524 17.76 21.60 9.22
C ASP A 524 17.69 21.29 7.72
N GLY A 525 16.57 21.66 7.08
CA GLY A 525 16.33 21.41 5.66
C GLY A 525 15.94 19.98 5.29
N LEU A 526 15.81 19.03 6.24
CA LEU A 526 15.52 17.63 5.94
C LEU A 526 14.16 17.17 6.48
N TYR A 527 13.35 16.57 5.61
CA TYR A 527 12.02 16.06 5.93
C TYR A 527 11.86 14.62 5.43
N ALA A 528 11.04 13.81 6.11
CA ALA A 528 10.73 12.44 5.66
C ALA A 528 9.25 12.12 5.87
N ILE A 529 8.65 11.44 4.90
CA ILE A 529 7.23 11.08 4.88
C ILE A 529 7.01 9.65 4.38
N GLY A 530 5.80 9.12 4.62
CA GLY A 530 5.44 7.77 4.21
C GLY A 530 6.40 6.73 4.79
N ASN A 531 6.70 5.67 4.04
CA ASN A 531 7.55 4.58 4.52
C ASN A 531 9.05 4.95 4.62
N THR A 532 9.44 6.18 4.24
CA THR A 532 10.79 6.68 4.53
C THR A 532 10.90 7.18 5.97
N SER A 533 9.78 7.57 6.58
CA SER A 533 9.67 7.90 8.01
C SER A 533 9.17 6.71 8.82
N ALA A 534 9.54 6.63 10.09
CA ALA A 534 8.91 5.73 11.04
C ALA A 534 7.42 6.05 11.17
N SER A 535 6.58 5.04 10.97
CA SER A 535 5.13 5.18 10.95
C SER A 535 4.57 5.75 12.25
N MET A 536 3.68 6.75 12.16
CA MET A 536 2.90 7.23 13.33
C MET A 536 1.87 6.20 13.84
N MET A 537 1.66 5.11 13.10
CA MET A 537 0.73 4.04 13.47
C MET A 537 1.40 2.94 14.31
N GLY A 538 2.66 3.15 14.71
CA GLY A 538 3.46 2.14 15.42
C GLY A 538 3.54 0.82 14.64
N ALA A 539 3.55 -0.28 15.39
CA ALA A 539 3.53 -1.65 14.95
C ALA A 539 2.16 -2.06 14.40
N SER A 540 1.11 -1.26 14.62
CA SER A 540 -0.27 -1.56 14.28
C SER A 540 -0.69 -1.06 12.88
N TYR A 541 -1.91 -1.39 12.47
CA TYR A 541 -2.55 -0.91 11.24
C TYR A 541 -4.04 -0.62 11.54
N PRO A 542 -4.40 0.60 11.99
CA PRO A 542 -5.74 0.87 12.51
C PRO A 542 -6.89 0.67 11.52
N GLY A 543 -6.70 0.92 10.22
CA GLY A 543 -7.77 0.71 9.23
C GLY A 543 -7.30 0.91 7.80
N ALA A 544 -8.09 0.52 6.80
CA ALA A 544 -7.68 0.59 5.41
C ALA A 544 -7.28 2.02 5.00
N GLY A 545 -6.02 2.18 4.58
CA GLY A 545 -5.45 3.47 4.21
C GLY A 545 -4.59 4.18 5.28
N SER A 546 -4.31 3.53 6.43
CA SER A 546 -3.37 4.05 7.45
C SER A 546 -1.90 4.20 6.99
N THR A 547 -1.58 3.81 5.75
CA THR A 547 -0.29 4.06 5.09
C THR A 547 -0.29 5.38 4.33
N LEU A 548 -1.19 5.51 3.35
CA LEU A 548 -1.27 6.65 2.44
C LEU A 548 -1.82 7.91 3.14
N GLY A 549 -2.79 7.76 4.05
CA GLY A 549 -3.38 8.88 4.80
C GLY A 549 -2.32 9.70 5.52
N PRO A 550 -1.54 9.11 6.45
CA PRO A 550 -0.43 9.79 7.12
C PRO A 550 0.64 10.31 6.14
N ALA A 551 1.02 9.51 5.14
CA ALA A 551 2.02 9.95 4.15
C ALA A 551 1.61 11.24 3.44
N MET A 552 0.34 11.38 3.08
CA MET A 552 -0.23 12.56 2.44
C MET A 552 -0.40 13.73 3.42
N THR A 553 -0.89 13.48 4.63
CA THR A 553 -1.03 14.52 5.67
C THR A 553 0.32 15.12 6.05
N PHE A 554 1.32 14.31 6.37
CA PHE A 554 2.64 14.82 6.74
C PHE A 554 3.40 15.41 5.54
N GLY A 555 3.15 14.94 4.31
CA GLY A 555 3.64 15.60 3.10
C GLY A 555 3.07 17.00 2.89
N TYR A 556 1.75 17.15 3.12
CA TYR A 556 1.07 18.44 3.12
C TYR A 556 1.63 19.40 4.19
N LEU A 557 1.91 18.89 5.39
CA LEU A 557 2.49 19.68 6.48
C LEU A 557 3.95 20.07 6.25
N ALA A 558 4.76 19.18 5.68
CA ALA A 558 6.15 19.47 5.33
C ALA A 558 6.24 20.64 4.34
N ALA A 559 5.38 20.63 3.31
CA ALA A 559 5.29 21.71 2.34
C ALA A 559 4.86 23.05 2.98
N ASP A 560 3.89 23.01 3.89
CA ASP A 560 3.44 24.20 4.63
C ASP A 560 4.54 24.79 5.52
N HIS A 561 5.28 23.92 6.23
CA HIS A 561 6.38 24.34 7.09
C HIS A 561 7.56 24.93 6.29
N LEU A 562 7.93 24.32 5.15
CA LEU A 562 8.94 24.86 4.24
C LEU A 562 8.57 26.24 3.69
N ALA A 563 7.29 26.45 3.35
CA ALA A 563 6.79 27.73 2.87
C ALA A 563 6.76 28.82 3.94
N ALA A 564 6.34 28.49 5.17
CA ALA A 564 6.34 29.44 6.29
C ALA A 564 7.75 29.98 6.56
N ARG A 565 8.75 29.10 6.64
CA ARG A 565 10.15 29.49 6.80
C ARG A 565 10.69 30.34 5.65
N ALA A 566 10.13 30.17 4.44
CA ALA A 566 10.51 30.99 3.30
C ALA A 566 10.01 32.43 3.42
N ALA A 567 8.81 32.63 3.98
CA ALA A 567 8.23 33.94 4.24
C ALA A 567 9.00 34.69 5.34
N ASP A 568 9.36 33.98 6.42
CA ASP A 568 10.13 34.57 7.54
C ASP A 568 11.54 35.01 7.13
N ALA A 569 12.12 34.37 6.11
CA ALA A 569 13.44 34.72 5.57
C ALA A 569 13.44 35.90 4.57
N GLY A 570 12.32 36.63 4.41
CA GLY A 570 12.26 37.93 3.71
C GLY A 570 12.38 37.91 2.17
N GLY A 571 12.36 36.76 1.51
CA GLY A 571 12.55 36.65 0.06
C GLY A 571 11.25 36.44 -0.71
N ARG A 572 10.77 37.44 -1.46
CA ARG A 572 9.74 37.26 -2.50
C ARG A 572 10.28 36.27 -3.56
N PRO A 573 9.61 35.15 -3.86
CA PRO A 573 10.12 34.19 -4.84
C PRO A 573 10.11 34.82 -6.24
N ALA A 574 11.28 34.82 -6.90
CA ALA A 574 11.39 35.15 -8.31
C ALA A 574 10.70 34.05 -9.13
N ARG A 575 9.84 34.45 -10.08
CA ARG A 575 9.31 33.50 -11.08
C ARG A 575 10.48 32.85 -11.81
N PRO A 576 10.43 31.54 -12.09
CA PRO A 576 11.46 30.89 -12.89
C PRO A 576 11.58 31.60 -14.24
N SER A 577 12.81 31.98 -14.61
CA SER A 577 13.12 32.49 -15.94
C SER A 577 12.97 31.36 -16.95
N THR A 578 12.27 31.64 -18.04
CA THR A 578 11.90 30.74 -19.14
C THR A 578 13.06 30.19 -19.98
N THR A 579 14.30 30.19 -19.48
CA THR A 579 15.50 29.83 -20.26
C THR A 579 16.03 28.41 -20.04
N GLU A 580 15.34 27.53 -19.29
CA GLU A 580 15.78 26.13 -19.06
C GLU A 580 14.76 25.07 -19.53
N LEU A 581 14.20 25.23 -20.74
CA LEU A 581 13.37 24.19 -21.38
C LEU A 581 13.84 23.77 -22.78
N ASP A 582 14.90 24.35 -23.33
CA ASP A 582 15.48 23.92 -24.61
C ASP A 582 16.74 23.10 -24.40
N GLY A 583 16.55 21.83 -24.07
CA GLY A 583 17.64 20.88 -23.88
C GLY A 583 17.28 19.44 -24.24
N VAL A 584 16.26 19.23 -25.07
CA VAL A 584 16.03 17.95 -25.78
C VAL A 584 15.40 18.26 -27.14
N ARG A 585 16.25 18.55 -28.13
CA ARG A 585 15.91 18.38 -29.55
C ARG A 585 17.00 17.54 -30.20
N SER A 586 16.80 16.22 -30.13
CA SER A 586 16.96 15.21 -31.20
C SER A 586 16.92 13.83 -30.56
#